data_AF-A0A955APJ6-F1
#
_entry.id   AF-A0A955APJ6-F1
#
_cell.length_a   1.000
_cell.length_b   1.000
_cell.length_c   1.000
_cell.angle_alpha   90.00
_cell.angle_beta   90.00
_cell.angle_gamma   90.00
#
_symmetry.space_group_name_H-M   'P 1'
#
loop_
_entity.id
_entity.type
_entity.pdbx_description
1 polymer ?
#
loop_
_entity_poly.entity_id
_entity_poly.type
_entity_poly.pdbx_seq_one_letter_code
_entity_poly.pdbx_strand_id
1 'polypeptide(L)' 'MQSHNANVVPAAAALITVAELANLLGVSVRTVWRKESTGYLPHPVRIGGLVRWRRNEIMQWIEDGCPKPGKQ' A
#
# COMPACT_ATOMS: atom_id res chain seq x y z
N MET A 1 -33.19 24.31 12.85
CA MET A 1 -31.80 24.63 12.48
C MET A 1 -31.08 23.31 12.26
N GLN A 2 -31.09 22.81 11.02
CA GLN A 2 -30.60 21.47 10.68
C GLN A 2 -29.07 21.47 10.58
N SER A 3 -28.46 20.69 11.48
CA SER A 3 -27.36 19.75 11.28
C SER A 3 -26.39 20.01 10.12
N HIS A 4 -25.16 20.42 10.45
CA HIS A 4 -23.99 20.08 9.63
C HIS A 4 -23.23 18.96 10.35
N ASN A 5 -23.60 17.71 10.08
CA ASN A 5 -22.80 16.57 10.48
C ASN A 5 -21.61 16.52 9.51
N ALA A 6 -20.48 17.12 9.90
CA ALA A 6 -19.25 17.04 9.14
C ALA A 6 -18.79 15.58 9.16
N ASN A 7 -19.12 14.85 8.09
CA ASN A 7 -18.61 13.51 7.83
C ASN A 7 -17.10 13.64 7.60
N VAL A 8 -16.32 13.54 8.67
CA VAL A 8 -14.87 13.48 8.60
C VAL A 8 -14.54 12.10 8.04
N VAL A 9 -14.50 11.98 6.71
CA VAL A 9 -13.85 10.84 6.06
C VAL A 9 -12.44 10.79 6.63
N PRO A 10 -12.03 9.73 7.36
CA PRO A 10 -10.66 9.63 7.83
C PRO A 10 -9.79 9.67 6.59
N ALA A 11 -8.97 10.71 6.46
CA ALA A 11 -8.05 10.85 5.35
C ALA A 11 -7.20 9.56 5.32
N ALA A 12 -7.47 8.69 4.34
CA ALA A 12 -6.84 7.39 4.28
C ALA A 12 -5.32 7.59 4.32
N ALA A 13 -4.64 6.90 5.24
CA ALA A 13 -3.21 7.09 5.44
C ALA A 13 -2.46 6.95 4.10
N ALA A 14 -1.63 7.94 3.78
CA ALA A 14 -0.89 7.97 2.51
C ALA A 14 0.10 6.80 2.38
N LEU A 15 0.53 6.24 3.51
CA LEU A 15 1.46 5.13 3.60
C LEU A 15 0.82 3.95 4.32
N ILE A 16 0.85 2.78 3.70
CA ILE A 16 0.38 1.52 4.28
C ILE A 16 1.54 0.67 4.81
N THR A 17 1.27 -0.05 5.88
CA THR A 17 2.16 -1.07 6.46
C THR A 17 2.22 -2.32 5.60
N VAL A 18 3.20 -3.18 5.89
CA VAL A 18 3.26 -4.53 5.30
C VAL A 18 2.03 -5.38 5.64
N ALA A 19 1.43 -5.18 6.81
CA ALA A 19 0.23 -5.92 7.24
C ALA A 19 -1.00 -5.47 6.45
N GLU A 20 -1.16 -4.17 6.24
CA GLU A 20 -2.23 -3.64 5.37
C GLU A 20 -2.04 -4.08 3.92
N LEU A 21 -0.81 -4.04 3.39
CA LEU A 21 -0.51 -4.54 2.05
C LEU A 21 -0.81 -6.03 1.93
N ALA A 22 -0.45 -6.83 2.92
CA ALA A 22 -0.75 -8.26 2.98
C ALA A 22 -2.27 -8.51 2.92
N ASN A 23 -3.05 -7.75 3.69
CA ASN A 23 -4.51 -7.84 3.67
C ASN A 23 -5.10 -7.42 2.32
N LEU A 24 -4.60 -6.33 1.71
CA LEU A 24 -5.06 -5.87 0.39
C LEU A 24 -4.81 -6.93 -0.70
N LEU A 25 -3.69 -7.62 -0.64
CA LEU A 25 -3.32 -8.64 -1.62
C LEU A 25 -3.87 -10.04 -1.29
N GLY A 26 -4.49 -10.23 -0.13
CA GLY A 26 -4.95 -11.54 0.33
C GLY A 26 -3.82 -12.56 0.55
N VAL A 27 -2.62 -12.11 0.93
CA VAL A 27 -1.45 -12.97 1.15
C VAL A 27 -0.85 -12.76 2.54
N SER A 28 0.04 -13.64 2.97
CA SER A 28 0.77 -13.46 4.23
C SER A 28 1.84 -12.36 4.13
N VAL A 29 2.13 -11.68 5.25
CA VAL A 29 3.24 -10.70 5.36
C VAL A 29 4.56 -11.27 4.86
N ARG A 30 4.86 -12.55 5.16
CA ARG A 30 6.05 -13.25 4.65
C ARG A 30 6.08 -13.31 3.12
N THR A 31 4.93 -13.50 2.48
CA THR A 31 4.82 -13.50 1.02
C THR A 31 5.02 -12.11 0.45
N VAL A 32 4.57 -11.06 1.13
CA VAL A 32 4.85 -9.66 0.74
C VAL A 32 6.36 -9.43 0.70
N TRP A 33 7.09 -9.78 1.76
CA TRP A 33 8.56 -9.65 1.79
C TRP A 33 9.26 -10.45 0.69
N ARG A 34 8.80 -11.68 0.41
CA ARG A 34 9.34 -12.49 -0.70
C ARG A 34 9.08 -11.84 -2.07
N LYS A 35 7.93 -11.16 -2.25
CA LYS A 35 7.61 -10.45 -3.48
C LYS A 35 8.39 -9.14 -3.60
N GLU A 36 8.61 -8.43 -2.50
CA GLU A 36 9.48 -7.25 -2.47
C GLU A 36 10.92 -7.62 -2.83
N SER A 37 11.47 -8.68 -2.24
CA SER A 37 12.84 -9.11 -2.52
C SER A 37 13.08 -9.59 -3.97
N THR A 38 12.03 -10.02 -4.66
CA THR A 38 12.08 -10.41 -6.09
C THR A 38 11.75 -9.24 -7.05
N GLY A 39 11.49 -8.05 -6.49
CA GLY A 39 11.11 -6.84 -7.23
C GLY A 39 9.75 -6.96 -7.90
N TYR A 40 8.83 -7.75 -7.36
CA TYR A 40 7.47 -7.90 -7.88
C TYR A 40 6.52 -6.82 -7.37
N LEU A 41 6.81 -6.22 -6.21
CA LEU A 41 6.00 -5.16 -5.62
C LEU A 41 6.53 -3.78 -5.96
N PRO A 42 5.66 -2.76 -5.96
CA PRO A 42 6.07 -1.35 -6.03
C PRO A 42 7.10 -1.00 -4.95
N HIS A 43 7.91 0.02 -5.21
CA HIS A 43 9.06 0.33 -4.37
C HIS A 43 8.61 0.79 -2.98
N PRO A 44 9.16 0.22 -1.90
CA PRO A 44 8.80 0.66 -0.56
C PRO A 44 9.47 2.00 -0.21
N VAL A 45 8.75 2.81 0.54
CA VAL A 45 9.27 3.98 1.25
C VAL A 45 9.90 3.51 2.56
N ARG A 46 11.21 3.75 2.73
CA ARG A 46 11.96 3.43 3.95
C ARG A 46 12.14 4.68 4.80
N ILE A 47 11.62 4.65 6.03
CA ILE A 47 11.70 5.73 7.01
C ILE A 47 12.39 5.18 8.26
N GLY A 48 13.72 5.31 8.32
CA GLY A 48 14.53 4.64 9.33
C GLY A 48 14.37 3.13 9.24
N GLY A 49 13.96 2.49 10.35
CA GLY A 49 13.67 1.04 10.39
C GLY A 49 12.28 0.65 9.87
N LEU A 50 11.44 1.61 9.50
CA LEU A 50 10.09 1.35 9.01
C LEU A 50 10.07 1.22 7.49
N VAL A 51 9.41 0.18 7.00
CA VAL A 51 9.15 -0.04 5.58
C VAL A 51 7.65 0.13 5.34
N ARG A 52 7.30 1.02 4.40
CA ARG A 52 5.92 1.37 4.06
C ARG A 52 5.75 1.42 2.55
N TRP A 53 4.51 1.37 2.07
CA TRP A 53 4.18 1.57 0.66
C TRP A 53 3.23 2.73 0.49
N ARG A 54 3.37 3.49 -0.59
CA ARG A 54 2.40 4.53 -0.93
C ARG A 54 1.08 3.87 -1.29
N ARG A 55 0.01 4.23 -0.58
CA ARG A 55 -1.31 3.65 -0.78
C ARG A 55 -1.76 3.82 -2.23
N ASN A 56 -1.65 5.04 -2.76
CA ASN A 56 -2.10 5.35 -4.12
C ASN A 56 -1.34 4.54 -5.17
N GLU A 57 -0.02 4.38 -5.02
CA GLU A 57 0.82 3.60 -5.93
C GLU A 57 0.44 2.12 -5.91
N ILE A 58 0.19 1.54 -4.72
CA ILE A 58 -0.28 0.16 -4.58
C ILE A 58 -1.65 -0.02 -5.22
N MET A 59 -2.59 0.90 -4.99
CA MET A 59 -3.93 0.80 -5.57
C MET A 59 -3.88 0.87 -7.10
N GLN A 60 -3.14 1.84 -7.66
CA GLN A 60 -2.93 1.95 -9.11
C GLN A 60 -2.27 0.68 -9.68
N TRP A 61 -1.24 0.17 -9.00
CA TRP A 61 -0.58 -1.06 -9.40
C TRP A 61 -1.53 -2.29 -9.40
N ILE A 62 -2.46 -2.37 -8.45
CA ILE A 62 -3.50 -3.41 -8.44
C ILE A 62 -4.46 -3.22 -9.61
N GLU A 63 -4.92 -1.99 -9.85
CA GLU A 63 -5.82 -1.62 -10.96
C GLU A 63 -5.19 -1.93 -12.33
N ASP A 64 -3.88 -1.71 -12.47
CA ASP A 64 -3.09 -2.01 -13.67
C ASP A 64 -2.85 -3.53 -13.88
N GLY A 65 -3.37 -4.38 -13.00
CA GLY A 65 -3.26 -5.84 -13.12
C GLY A 65 -2.00 -6.42 -12.47
N CYS A 66 -1.43 -5.76 -11.46
CA CYS A 66 -0.25 -6.18 -10.74
C CYS A 66 1.00 -6.44 -11.62
N PRO A 67 1.36 -5.52 -12.55
CA PRO A 67 2.50 -5.71 -13.44
C PRO A 67 3.81 -5.70 -12.66
N LYS A 68 4.84 -6.42 -13.09
CA LYS A 68 6.16 -6.29 -12.44
C LYS A 68 6.68 -4.86 -12.66
N PRO A 69 6.95 -4.06 -11.61
CA PRO A 69 7.47 -2.71 -11.82
C PRO A 69 8.82 -2.81 -12.54
N GLY A 70 8.93 -2.11 -13.67
CA GLY A 70 10.21 -1.97 -14.37
C GLY A 70 11.23 -1.32 -13.42
N LYS A 71 12.49 -1.74 -13.51
CA LYS A 71 13.58 -1.02 -12.81
C LYS A 71 13.55 0.44 -13.29
N GLN A 72 13.21 1.37 -12.40
CA GLN A 72 13.36 2.80 -12.64
C GLN A 72 14.68 3.28 -12.05
#